data_AF-A0A947JGT1-F1
#
_entry.id   AF-A0A947JGT1-F1
#
_cell.length_a   1.000
_cell.length_b   1.000
_cell.length_c   1.000
_cell.angle_alpha   90.00
_cell.angle_beta   90.00
_cell.angle_gamma   90.00
#
_symmetry.space_group_name_H-M   'P 1'
#
loop_
_entity.id
_entity.type
_entity.pdbx_description
1 polymer ?
#
loop_
_entity_poly.entity_id
_entity_poly.type
_entity_poly.pdbx_seq_one_letter_code
_entity_poly.pdbx_strand_id
1 'polypeptide(L)'
;MNNVVEVKKKDSETSESLIRRFSKKVQQSGVLIRAKKSRFHEPVKNKRKSKDDALRRKDIKSKKEYLRKIGKLEDFDRSKKRGGRR
;
A
#
# COMPACT_ATOMS: atom_id res chain seq x y z
N MET A 1 -10.99 0.96 17.52
CA MET A 1 -10.35 1.21 16.21
C MET A 1 -11.45 1.60 15.22
N ASN A 2 -11.51 2.85 14.80
CA ASN A 2 -12.61 3.35 13.97
C ASN A 2 -12.44 2.83 12.52
N ASN A 3 -13.03 1.67 12.23
CA ASN A 3 -13.04 1.02 10.92
C ASN A 3 -14.12 1.57 9.97
N VAL A 4 -14.65 2.76 10.23
CA VAL A 4 -15.70 3.34 9.40
C VAL A 4 -15.08 4.40 8.49
N VAL A 5 -14.97 4.06 7.20
CA VAL A 5 -14.60 5.03 6.16
C VAL A 5 -15.86 5.78 5.75
N GLU A 6 -16.16 6.85 6.46
CA GLU A 6 -17.29 7.74 6.14
C GLU A 6 -16.78 9.03 5.46
N VAL A 7 -17.49 9.48 4.43
CA VAL A 7 -17.28 10.80 3.81
C VAL A 7 -18.64 11.44 3.59
N LYS A 8 -18.87 12.61 4.20
CA LYS A 8 -20.07 13.43 3.99
C LYS A 8 -19.85 14.41 2.84
N LYS A 9 -20.90 14.69 2.06
CA LYS A 9 -20.86 15.70 0.98
C LYS A 9 -20.68 17.09 1.59
N LYS A 10 -19.86 17.93 0.94
CA LYS A 10 -19.74 19.36 1.27
C LYS A 10 -20.66 20.19 0.37
N ASP A 11 -21.03 21.38 0.82
CA ASP A 11 -22.06 22.22 0.18
C ASP A 11 -21.75 22.57 -1.30
N SER A 12 -20.48 22.80 -1.65
CA SER A 12 -20.05 23.11 -3.03
C SER A 12 -19.28 21.96 -3.71
N GLU A 13 -19.57 20.70 -3.35
CA GLU A 13 -18.87 19.53 -3.87
C GLU A 13 -19.63 18.86 -5.02
N THR A 14 -18.92 18.58 -6.13
CA THR A 14 -19.45 17.74 -7.21
C THR A 14 -19.48 16.27 -6.80
N SER A 15 -20.42 15.49 -7.33
CA SER A 15 -20.51 14.05 -7.03
C SER A 15 -19.21 13.29 -7.33
N GLU A 16 -18.50 13.66 -8.40
CA GLU A 16 -17.23 13.05 -8.77
C GLU A 16 -16.12 13.31 -7.74
N SER A 17 -16.00 14.55 -7.26
CA SER A 17 -14.99 14.90 -6.25
C SER A 17 -15.26 14.19 -4.91
N LEU A 18 -16.53 13.99 -4.55
CA LEU A 18 -16.94 13.19 -3.40
C LEU A 18 -16.48 11.72 -3.53
N ILE A 19 -16.75 11.09 -4.68
CA ILE A 19 -16.32 9.72 -4.99
C ILE A 19 -14.79 9.61 -4.90
N ARG A 20 -14.05 10.55 -5.48
CA ARG A 20 -12.58 10.56 -5.43
C ARG A 20 -12.05 10.62 -4.00
N ARG A 21 -12.64 11.46 -3.13
CA ARG A 21 -12.26 11.51 -1.71
C ARG A 21 -12.57 10.21 -0.99
N PHE A 22 -13.74 9.62 -1.24
CA PHE A 22 -14.11 8.34 -0.69
C PHE A 22 -13.10 7.25 -1.09
N SER A 23 -12.80 7.12 -2.38
CA SER A 23 -11.79 6.16 -2.87
C SER A 23 -10.41 6.39 -2.24
N LYS A 24 -9.96 7.65 -2.12
CA LYS A 24 -8.70 7.98 -1.44
C LYS A 24 -8.73 7.56 0.04
N LYS A 25 -9.83 7.82 0.75
CA LYS A 25 -9.98 7.46 2.17
C LYS A 25 -10.04 5.94 2.38
N VAL A 26 -10.69 5.20 1.48
CA VAL A 26 -10.69 3.72 1.47
C VAL A 26 -9.30 3.16 1.23
N GLN A 27 -8.54 3.73 0.28
CA GLN A 27 -7.16 3.32 0.01
C GLN A 27 -6.24 3.60 1.21
N GLN A 28 -6.36 4.79 1.81
CA GLN A 28 -5.56 5.21 2.96
C GLN A 28 -5.87 4.41 4.23
N SER A 29 -7.15 4.07 4.46
CA SER A 29 -7.55 3.28 5.63
C SER A 29 -7.04 1.84 5.57
N GLY A 30 -6.73 1.33 4.36
CA GLY A 30 -6.28 -0.04 4.17
C GLY A 30 -7.34 -1.09 4.50
N VAL A 31 -8.61 -0.70 4.65
CA VAL A 31 -9.72 -1.59 5.03
C VAL A 31 -9.83 -2.78 4.07
N LEU A 32 -9.65 -2.54 2.77
CA LEU A 32 -9.66 -3.59 1.76
C LEU A 32 -8.47 -4.55 1.89
N ILE A 33 -7.28 -4.05 2.23
CA ILE A 33 -6.08 -4.88 2.43
C ILE A 33 -6.29 -5.78 3.64
N ARG A 34 -6.83 -5.23 4.73
CA ARG A 34 -7.14 -6.00 5.93
C ARG A 34 -8.19 -7.08 5.65
N ALA A 35 -9.30 -6.71 5.02
CA ALA A 35 -10.36 -7.65 4.65
C ALA A 35 -9.84 -8.78 3.76
N LYS A 36 -9.01 -8.46 2.75
CA LYS A 36 -8.37 -9.47 1.90
C LYS A 36 -7.43 -10.39 2.69
N LYS A 37 -6.66 -9.84 3.63
CA LYS A 37 -5.73 -10.61 4.47
C LYS A 37 -6.45 -11.54 5.45
N SER A 38 -7.55 -11.10 6.04
CA SER A 38 -8.32 -11.89 7.02
C SER A 38 -9.36 -12.81 6.39
N ARG A 39 -9.53 -12.79 5.06
CA ARG A 39 -10.54 -13.59 4.34
C ARG A 39 -10.38 -15.09 4.57
N PHE A 40 -9.15 -15.56 4.74
CA PHE A 40 -8.83 -16.97 4.96
C PHE A 40 -7.84 -17.14 6.11
N HIS A 41 -7.86 -18.30 6.75
CA HIS A 41 -6.88 -18.67 7.76
C HIS A 41 -5.49 -18.84 7.12
N GLU A 42 -4.49 -18.17 7.68
CA GLU A 42 -3.08 -18.36 7.31
C GLU A 42 -2.37 -19.10 8.45
N PRO A 43 -1.84 -20.33 8.23
CA PRO A 43 -1.14 -21.06 9.26
C PRO A 43 0.21 -20.40 9.60
N VAL A 44 0.67 -20.61 10.83
CA VAL A 44 1.98 -20.09 11.29
C VAL A 44 3.09 -20.65 10.41
N LYS A 45 4.01 -19.78 9.98
CA LYS A 45 5.12 -20.17 9.11
C LYS A 45 6.14 -21.01 9.88
N ASN A 46 6.56 -22.12 9.29
CA ASN A 46 7.67 -22.91 9.81
C ASN A 46 9.03 -22.21 9.57
N LYS A 47 10.09 -22.69 10.23
CA LYS A 47 11.45 -22.11 10.14
C LYS A 47 11.97 -22.02 8.70
N ARG A 48 11.75 -23.06 7.89
CA ARG A 48 12.17 -23.13 6.48
C ARG A 48 11.50 -22.04 5.65
N LYS A 49 10.15 -21.96 5.69
CA LYS A 49 9.37 -20.95 4.97
C LYS A 49 9.75 -19.53 5.37
N SER A 50 10.04 -19.30 6.65
CA SER A 50 10.53 -18.01 7.14
C SER A 50 11.90 -17.64 6.54
N LYS A 51 12.84 -18.61 6.48
CA LYS A 51 14.16 -18.45 5.86
C LYS A 51 14.04 -18.16 4.36
N ASP A 52 13.23 -18.93 3.64
CA ASP A 52 13.02 -18.77 2.20
C ASP A 52 12.42 -17.40 1.86
N ASP A 53 11.44 -16.95 2.66
CA ASP A 53 10.88 -15.60 2.56
C ASP A 53 11.95 -14.51 2.77
N ALA A 54 12.85 -14.69 3.74
CA ALA A 54 13.93 -13.74 4.02
C ALA A 54 14.95 -13.68 2.87
N LEU A 55 15.35 -14.84 2.34
CA LEU A 55 16.25 -14.93 1.19
C LEU A 55 15.64 -14.25 -0.05
N ARG A 56 14.37 -14.51 -0.33
CA ARG A 56 13.64 -13.87 -1.43
C ARG A 56 13.59 -12.35 -1.26
N ARG A 57 13.35 -11.83 -0.06
CA ARG A 57 13.39 -10.38 0.21
C ARG A 57 14.77 -9.78 -0.06
N LYS A 58 15.84 -10.50 0.31
CA LYS A 58 17.23 -10.06 0.06
C LYS A 58 17.52 -9.99 -1.43
N ASP A 59 17.15 -11.02 -2.19
CA ASP A 59 17.34 -11.08 -3.64
C ASP A 59 16.57 -9.97 -4.39
N ILE A 60 15.30 -9.74 -4.01
CA ILE A 60 14.52 -8.65 -4.60
C ILE A 60 15.15 -7.28 -4.28
N LYS A 61 15.67 -7.09 -3.07
CA LYS A 61 16.34 -5.86 -2.66
C LYS A 61 17.60 -5.62 -3.50
N SER A 62 18.47 -6.63 -3.65
CA SER A 62 19.70 -6.50 -4.45
C SER A 62 19.41 -6.25 -5.94
N LYS A 63 18.44 -6.97 -6.52
CA LYS A 63 17.99 -6.73 -7.90
C LYS A 63 17.50 -5.30 -8.08
N LYS A 64 16.70 -4.79 -7.14
CA LYS A 64 16.18 -3.41 -7.19
C LYS A 64 17.30 -2.37 -7.07
N GLU A 65 18.28 -2.60 -6.21
CA GLU A 65 19.46 -1.73 -6.05
C GLU A 65 20.32 -1.73 -7.31
N TYR A 66 20.54 -2.89 -7.92
CA TYR A 66 21.25 -3.00 -9.19
C TYR A 66 20.54 -2.24 -10.30
N LEU A 67 19.22 -2.47 -10.47
CA LEU A 67 18.42 -1.78 -11.50
C LEU A 67 18.42 -0.26 -11.31
N ARG A 68 18.40 0.22 -10.06
CA ARG A 68 18.57 1.64 -9.74
C ARG A 68 19.96 2.15 -10.17
N LYS A 69 21.03 1.42 -9.85
CA LYS A 69 22.40 1.82 -10.18
C LYS A 69 22.62 1.97 -11.69
N ILE A 70 22.00 1.12 -12.49
CA ILE A 70 22.11 1.16 -13.97
C ILE A 70 21.05 2.06 -14.63
N GLY A 71 20.27 2.82 -13.85
CA GLY A 71 19.26 3.75 -14.38
C GLY A 71 18.03 3.08 -15.01
N LYS A 72 17.88 1.75 -14.90
CA LYS A 72 16.72 0.99 -15.43
C LYS A 72 15.54 0.95 -14.45
N LEU A 73 15.66 1.62 -13.31
CA LEU A 73 14.57 1.83 -12.38
C LEU A 73 14.39 3.33 -12.22
N GLU A 74 13.20 3.84 -12.56
CA GLU A 74 12.86 5.23 -12.26
C GLU A 74 13.01 5.47 -10.75
N ASP A 75 13.92 6.37 -10.40
CA ASP A 75 13.97 6.96 -9.07
C ASP A 75 12.76 7.89 -8.95
N PHE A 76 11.59 7.29 -8.75
CA PHE A 76 10.44 8.00 -8.21
C PHE A 76 10.87 8.51 -6.83
N ASP A 77 11.41 9.72 -6.81
CA ASP A 77 11.79 10.41 -5.60
C ASP A 77 10.61 10.32 -4.64
N ARG A 78 10.79 9.55 -3.57
CA ARG A 78 9.74 9.29 -2.59
C ARG A 78 9.34 10.59 -1.88
N SER A 79 10.15 11.65 -1.99
CA SER A 79 9.83 13.00 -1.53
C SER A 79 8.54 13.52 -2.21
N LYS A 80 8.38 13.33 -3.53
CA LYS A 80 7.22 13.84 -4.29
C LYS A 80 5.90 13.14 -3.94
N LYS A 81 5.94 11.90 -3.42
CA LYS A 81 4.74 11.19 -2.92
C LYS A 81 4.26 11.64 -1.54
N ARG A 82 5.09 12.33 -0.75
CA ARG A 82 4.70 12.79 0.61
C ARG A 82 3.80 14.03 0.58
N GLY A 83 3.73 14.75 -0.54
CA GLY A 83 2.87 15.93 -0.72
C GLY A 83 1.36 15.66 -0.72
N GLY A 84 0.92 14.40 -0.78
CA GLY A 84 -0.50 14.03 -0.73
C GLY A 84 -0.98 13.44 0.59
N ARG A 85 -0.10 13.40 1.62
CA ARG A 85 -0.33 12.83 2.95
C ARG A 85 -0.69 13.93 3.96
N ARG A 86 -1.62 14.80 3.56
CA ARG A 86 -2.49 15.55 4.46
C ARG A 86 -3.87 14.91 4.38
#